data_AF-A0A929H010-F1
#
_entry.id   AF-A0A929H010-F1
#
_cell.length_a   1.000
_cell.length_b   1.000
_cell.length_c   1.000
_cell.angle_alpha   90.00
_cell.angle_beta   90.00
_cell.angle_gamma   90.00
#
_symmetry.space_group_name_H-M   'P 1'
#
loop_
_entity.id
_entity.type
_entity.pdbx_description
1 polymer ?
#
loop_
_entity_poly.entity_id
_entity_poly.type
_entity_poly.pdbx_seq_one_letter_code
_entity_poly.pdbx_strand_id
1 'polypeptide(L)'
;MVVSISTTVLNPAFIVSELDDVPVHTIFAEEAKKQVPPEAAFLLPLIDEVAVDLEPWAREQMAVVVRAASVYLKGQGEFSAVISLVEAKNYLETRLVEVMRESPPPGLEVLDPQQLDAFVALIVQELDNRFPDYMEITEAFLGAETMDGLRVAREFSGYVTWALRLLPVVALLAILLIALIQSWRGRPVARFIGAALILAGVAGVVAGYLVRSVAPGMLPTEIPPEVSAVLPGLIGDCCHPLLVYSGIAALVGIGLILLSFRLRTAEA
;
A
#
# COMPACT_ATOMS: atom_id res chain seq x y z
N MET A 1 -15.39 -0.77 13.18
CA MET A 1 -13.98 -1.20 13.33
C MET A 1 -13.63 -2.36 12.40
N VAL A 2 -14.26 -3.54 12.50
CA VAL A 2 -13.96 -4.73 11.66
C VAL A 2 -14.10 -4.46 10.15
N VAL A 3 -15.23 -3.86 9.74
CA VAL A 3 -15.47 -3.51 8.33
C VAL A 3 -14.46 -2.49 7.85
N SER A 4 -14.16 -1.47 8.65
CA SER A 4 -13.25 -0.38 8.26
C SER A 4 -11.80 -0.83 8.05
N ILE A 5 -11.28 -1.74 8.89
CA ILE A 5 -9.92 -2.27 8.73
C ILE A 5 -9.82 -3.16 7.48
N SER A 6 -10.86 -3.94 7.19
CA SER A 6 -10.93 -4.75 5.96
C SER A 6 -11.06 -3.90 4.70
N THR A 7 -11.61 -2.68 4.81
CA THR A 7 -11.82 -1.78 3.67
C THR A 7 -10.69 -0.78 3.45
N THR A 8 -9.78 -0.59 4.41
CA THR A 8 -8.62 0.31 4.29
C THR A 8 -7.33 -0.46 4.02
N VAL A 9 -6.58 -0.85 5.05
CA VAL A 9 -5.20 -1.39 4.92
C VAL A 9 -5.12 -2.71 4.15
N LEU A 10 -6.17 -3.54 4.22
CA LEU A 10 -6.20 -4.85 3.55
C LEU A 10 -6.93 -4.84 2.21
N ASN A 11 -7.42 -3.68 1.78
CA ASN A 11 -8.12 -3.50 0.53
C ASN A 11 -7.16 -2.96 -0.55
N PRO A 12 -6.81 -3.76 -1.57
CA PRO A 12 -5.91 -3.30 -2.62
C PRO A 12 -6.48 -2.07 -3.36
N ALA A 13 -7.80 -1.92 -3.47
CA ALA A 13 -8.40 -0.76 -4.12
C ALA A 13 -8.12 0.55 -3.35
N PHE A 14 -8.07 0.50 -2.02
CA PHE A 14 -7.73 1.66 -1.19
C PHE A 14 -6.25 2.04 -1.36
N ILE A 15 -5.34 1.05 -1.35
CA ILE A 15 -3.92 1.33 -1.56
C ILE A 15 -3.68 1.88 -2.97
N VAL A 16 -4.35 1.32 -3.98
CA VAL A 16 -4.26 1.84 -5.35
C VAL A 16 -4.75 3.28 -5.45
N SER A 17 -5.86 3.63 -4.79
CA SER A 17 -6.35 5.02 -4.82
C SER A 17 -5.43 6.00 -4.07
N GLU A 18 -4.77 5.56 -2.99
CA GLU A 18 -3.76 6.41 -2.32
C GLU A 18 -2.49 6.58 -3.17
N LEU A 19 -2.17 5.60 -4.02
CA LEU A 19 -1.10 5.72 -5.00
C LEU A 19 -1.47 6.60 -6.20
N ASP A 20 -2.75 7.03 -6.33
CA ASP A 20 -3.13 7.95 -7.40
C ASP A 20 -2.39 9.30 -7.28
N ASP A 21 -2.06 9.70 -6.06
CA ASP A 21 -1.32 10.95 -5.80
C ASP A 21 0.22 10.79 -5.88
N VAL A 22 0.73 9.57 -6.04
CA VAL A 22 2.17 9.30 -6.21
C VAL A 22 2.52 9.38 -7.70
N PRO A 23 3.56 10.15 -8.11
CA PRO A 23 4.05 10.14 -9.48
C PRO A 23 4.82 8.86 -9.75
N VAL A 24 4.12 7.78 -10.09
CA VAL A 24 4.69 6.43 -10.18
C VAL A 24 5.75 6.34 -11.28
N HIS A 25 5.59 7.11 -12.37
CA HIS A 25 6.57 7.19 -13.44
C HIS A 25 7.98 7.55 -12.98
N THR A 26 8.17 8.37 -11.93
CA THR A 26 9.51 8.75 -11.48
C THR A 26 10.27 7.56 -10.92
N ILE A 27 9.57 6.64 -10.23
CA ILE A 27 10.14 5.42 -9.69
C ILE A 27 10.68 4.54 -10.82
N PHE A 28 9.88 4.35 -11.88
CA PHE A 28 10.30 3.59 -13.05
C PHE A 28 11.41 4.29 -13.85
N ALA A 29 11.35 5.62 -13.97
CA ALA A 29 12.37 6.41 -14.64
C ALA A 29 13.73 6.29 -13.94
N GLU A 30 13.77 6.48 -12.62
CA GLU A 30 15.01 6.38 -11.85
C GLU A 30 15.60 4.96 -11.92
N GLU A 31 14.77 3.92 -11.90
CA GLU A 31 15.26 2.55 -12.06
C GLU A 31 15.77 2.28 -13.49
N ALA A 32 15.10 2.82 -14.51
CA ALA A 32 15.56 2.74 -15.89
C ALA A 32 16.90 3.47 -16.08
N LYS A 33 17.06 4.67 -15.52
CA LYS A 33 18.30 5.46 -15.58
C LYS A 33 19.50 4.71 -15.00
N LYS A 34 19.32 3.94 -13.93
CA LYS A 34 20.39 3.11 -13.34
C LYS A 34 20.91 2.04 -14.30
N GLN A 35 20.10 1.60 -15.26
CA GLN A 35 20.47 0.60 -16.26
C GLN A 35 21.11 1.20 -17.52
N VAL A 36 21.11 2.54 -17.65
CA VAL A 36 21.71 3.23 -18.79
C VAL A 36 23.23 3.24 -18.64
N PRO A 37 23.99 2.67 -19.59
CA PRO A 37 25.44 2.75 -19.56
C PRO A 37 25.92 4.18 -19.85
N PRO A 38 27.12 4.59 -19.40
CA PRO A 38 27.63 5.95 -19.59
C PRO A 38 27.65 6.44 -21.04
N GLU A 39 27.89 5.52 -21.99
CA GLU A 39 27.91 5.80 -23.44
C GLU A 39 26.52 6.16 -24.00
N ALA A 40 25.47 5.74 -23.31
CA ALA A 40 24.07 5.99 -23.66
C ALA A 40 23.43 7.10 -22.81
N ALA A 41 24.23 7.94 -22.15
CA ALA A 41 23.73 9.04 -21.30
C ALA A 41 22.81 10.03 -22.05
N PHE A 42 22.88 10.09 -23.38
CA PHE A 42 21.96 10.87 -24.21
C PHE A 42 20.50 10.37 -24.13
N LEU A 43 20.26 9.15 -23.63
CA LEU A 43 18.92 8.60 -23.40
C LEU A 43 18.28 9.11 -22.11
N LEU A 44 19.05 9.69 -21.17
CA LEU A 44 18.50 10.10 -19.87
C LEU A 44 17.35 11.13 -20.00
N PRO A 45 17.47 12.19 -20.83
CA PRO A 45 16.37 13.13 -21.05
C PRO A 45 15.16 12.47 -21.72
N LEU A 46 15.40 11.52 -22.63
CA LEU A 46 14.33 10.77 -23.30
C LEU A 46 13.58 9.88 -22.30
N ILE A 47 14.28 9.26 -21.35
CA ILE A 47 13.66 8.45 -20.29
C ILE A 47 12.77 9.33 -19.41
N ASP A 48 13.22 10.53 -19.06
CA ASP A 48 12.41 11.47 -18.27
C ASP A 48 11.13 11.89 -19.01
N GLU A 49 11.24 12.18 -20.30
CA GLU A 49 10.09 12.56 -21.14
C GLU A 49 9.12 11.38 -21.31
N VAL A 50 9.64 10.21 -21.70
CA VAL A 50 8.85 8.99 -21.89
C VAL A 50 8.17 8.55 -20.60
N ALA A 51 8.82 8.72 -19.45
CA ALA A 51 8.25 8.38 -18.16
C ALA A 51 6.96 9.18 -17.89
N VAL A 52 6.97 10.49 -18.15
CA VAL A 52 5.79 11.34 -17.96
C VAL A 52 4.61 10.84 -18.82
N ASP A 53 4.87 10.48 -20.06
CA ASP A 53 3.84 9.99 -20.98
C ASP A 53 3.34 8.58 -20.61
N LEU A 54 4.22 7.74 -20.05
CA LEU A 54 3.91 6.38 -19.59
C LEU A 54 3.34 6.33 -18.18
N GLU A 55 3.01 7.47 -17.56
CA GLU A 55 2.36 7.51 -16.25
C GLU A 55 1.10 6.62 -16.15
N PRO A 56 0.17 6.60 -17.14
CA PRO A 56 -0.98 5.71 -17.09
C PRO A 56 -0.57 4.22 -17.03
N TRP A 57 0.39 3.83 -17.86
CA TRP A 57 0.93 2.46 -17.88
C TRP A 57 1.60 2.11 -16.54
N ALA A 58 2.43 3.01 -16.00
CA ALA A 58 3.13 2.82 -14.73
C ALA A 58 2.15 2.59 -13.57
N ARG A 59 1.03 3.34 -13.55
CA ARG A 59 -0.06 3.16 -12.57
C ARG A 59 -0.73 1.81 -12.70
N GLU A 60 -1.02 1.37 -13.91
CA GLU A 60 -1.61 0.05 -14.15
C GLU A 60 -0.70 -1.08 -13.64
N GLN A 61 0.59 -1.01 -13.95
CA GLN A 61 1.57 -2.00 -13.48
C GLN A 61 1.71 -1.97 -11.96
N MET A 62 1.76 -0.78 -11.34
CA MET A 62 1.79 -0.66 -9.88
C MET A 62 0.55 -1.27 -9.23
N ALA A 63 -0.64 -1.07 -9.82
CA ALA A 63 -1.86 -1.71 -9.34
C ALA A 63 -1.82 -3.24 -9.43
N VAL A 64 -1.09 -3.81 -10.39
CA VAL A 64 -0.84 -5.27 -10.45
C VAL A 64 0.06 -5.70 -9.28
N VAL A 65 1.14 -4.98 -9.01
CA VAL A 65 2.07 -5.27 -7.90
C VAL A 65 1.37 -5.17 -6.54
N VAL A 66 0.58 -4.13 -6.31
CA VAL A 66 -0.20 -3.95 -5.07
C VAL A 66 -1.21 -5.09 -4.88
N ARG A 67 -1.85 -5.54 -5.95
CA ARG A 67 -2.77 -6.68 -5.90
C ARG A 67 -2.04 -7.98 -5.54
N ALA A 68 -0.89 -8.25 -6.15
CA ALA A 68 -0.04 -9.39 -5.81
C ALA A 68 0.41 -9.34 -4.34
N ALA A 69 0.84 -8.18 -3.86
CA ALA A 69 1.20 -7.97 -2.46
C ALA A 69 0.02 -8.27 -1.53
N SER A 70 -1.19 -7.80 -1.86
CA SER A 70 -2.41 -8.10 -1.08
C SER A 70 -2.71 -9.59 -1.00
N VAL A 71 -2.55 -10.33 -2.10
CA VAL A 71 -2.73 -11.79 -2.16
C VAL A 71 -1.71 -12.49 -1.26
N TYR A 72 -0.44 -12.11 -1.36
CA TYR A 72 0.63 -12.64 -0.51
C TYR A 72 0.38 -12.37 0.99
N LEU A 73 0.01 -11.13 1.35
CA LEU A 73 -0.29 -10.73 2.73
C LEU A 73 -1.49 -11.47 3.32
N LYS A 74 -2.43 -11.93 2.48
CA LYS A 74 -3.55 -12.78 2.90
C LYS A 74 -3.15 -14.24 3.12
N GLY A 75 -1.87 -14.56 2.94
CA GLY A 75 -1.31 -15.89 3.14
C GLY A 75 -1.48 -16.82 1.95
N GLN A 76 -1.81 -16.29 0.76
CA GLN A 76 -2.06 -17.09 -0.43
C GLN A 76 -0.78 -17.20 -1.26
N GLY A 77 -0.03 -18.28 -1.07
CA GLY A 77 1.16 -18.60 -1.88
C GLY A 77 2.40 -17.76 -1.57
N GLU A 78 3.34 -17.80 -2.51
CA GLU A 78 4.57 -17.00 -2.59
C GLU A 78 4.27 -15.67 -3.30
N PHE A 79 5.11 -14.66 -3.09
CA PHE A 79 4.93 -13.38 -3.78
C PHE A 79 5.41 -13.50 -5.23
N SER A 80 4.51 -13.26 -6.18
CA SER A 80 4.82 -13.11 -7.60
C SER A 80 3.88 -12.08 -8.23
N ALA A 81 4.47 -11.10 -8.92
CA ALA A 81 3.76 -10.12 -9.73
C ALA A 81 4.37 -10.10 -11.13
N VAL A 82 3.54 -10.16 -12.17
CA VAL A 82 4.00 -10.09 -13.56
C VAL A 82 3.59 -8.75 -14.13
N ILE A 83 4.57 -7.93 -14.51
CA ILE A 83 4.34 -6.65 -15.19
C ILE A 83 4.65 -6.78 -16.68
N SER A 84 3.85 -6.11 -17.51
CA SER A 84 4.03 -6.07 -18.96
C SER A 84 4.84 -4.85 -19.36
N LEU A 85 5.99 -5.06 -20.00
CA LEU A 85 6.86 -4.00 -20.51
C LEU A 85 6.58 -3.66 -21.98
N VAL A 86 5.73 -4.43 -22.67
CA VAL A 86 5.45 -4.28 -24.12
C VAL A 86 5.06 -2.86 -24.52
N GLU A 87 4.12 -2.24 -23.79
CA GLU A 87 3.66 -0.89 -24.10
C GLU A 87 4.76 0.15 -23.90
N ALA A 88 5.49 0.07 -22.78
CA ALA A 88 6.62 0.94 -22.50
C ALA A 88 7.72 0.79 -23.55
N LYS A 89 8.03 -0.44 -23.97
CA LYS A 89 9.02 -0.74 -25.03
C LYS A 89 8.60 -0.13 -26.37
N ASN A 90 7.38 -0.39 -26.82
CA ASN A 90 6.88 0.13 -28.09
C ASN A 90 6.86 1.67 -28.12
N TYR A 91 6.49 2.29 -26.99
CA TYR A 91 6.49 3.74 -26.86
C TYR A 91 7.91 4.31 -26.89
N LEU A 92 8.83 3.71 -26.14
CA LEU A 92 10.24 4.11 -26.12
C LEU A 92 10.88 3.96 -27.50
N GLU A 93 10.62 2.86 -28.22
CA GLU A 93 11.10 2.65 -29.59
C GLU A 93 10.62 3.77 -30.51
N THR A 94 9.32 4.08 -30.46
CA THR A 94 8.71 5.12 -31.30
C THR A 94 9.34 6.48 -31.04
N ARG A 95 9.47 6.88 -29.76
CA ARG A 95 10.07 8.16 -29.37
C ARG A 95 11.57 8.21 -29.65
N LEU A 96 12.29 7.10 -29.50
CA LEU A 96 13.70 7.02 -29.84
C LEU A 96 13.92 7.28 -31.33
N VAL A 97 13.14 6.64 -32.21
CA VAL A 97 13.22 6.86 -33.66
C VAL A 97 12.97 8.34 -34.01
N GLU A 98 11.96 8.94 -33.39
CA GLU A 98 11.60 10.35 -33.60
C GLU A 98 12.72 11.29 -33.17
N VAL A 99 13.20 11.16 -31.91
CA VAL A 99 14.26 12.01 -31.36
C VAL A 99 15.56 11.86 -32.13
N MET A 100 15.93 10.65 -32.54
CA MET A 100 17.15 10.42 -33.33
C MET A 100 17.09 11.08 -34.71
N ARG A 101 15.89 11.21 -35.31
CA ARG A 101 15.69 11.88 -36.60
C ARG A 101 15.65 13.39 -36.48
N GLU A 102 15.01 13.91 -35.44
CA GLU A 102 14.88 15.36 -35.23
C GLU A 102 16.16 15.99 -34.69
N SER A 103 16.85 15.30 -33.78
CA SER A 103 18.05 15.80 -33.09
C SER A 103 19.03 14.65 -32.83
N PRO A 104 19.75 14.16 -33.87
CA PRO A 104 20.71 13.09 -33.72
C PRO A 104 21.81 13.50 -32.73
N PRO A 105 22.28 12.57 -31.86
CA PRO A 105 23.31 12.88 -30.90
C PRO A 105 24.64 13.24 -31.58
N PRO A 106 25.52 14.00 -30.89
CA PRO A 106 26.77 14.47 -31.45
C PRO A 106 27.62 13.33 -32.02
N GLY A 107 28.06 13.47 -33.27
CA GLY A 107 28.81 12.43 -33.99
C GLY A 107 27.96 11.53 -34.90
N LEU A 108 26.63 11.52 -34.75
CA LEU A 108 25.71 10.87 -35.69
C LEU A 108 25.07 11.83 -36.70
N GLU A 109 25.29 13.13 -36.54
CA GLU A 109 24.81 14.21 -37.45
C GLU A 109 25.27 14.05 -38.90
N VAL A 110 26.37 13.33 -39.12
CA VAL A 110 27.01 13.13 -40.43
C VAL A 110 26.47 11.89 -41.14
N LEU A 111 25.67 11.06 -40.46
CA LEU A 111 25.13 9.83 -41.04
C LEU A 111 24.01 10.14 -42.03
N ASP A 112 24.02 9.41 -43.15
CA ASP A 112 22.91 9.42 -44.10
C ASP A 112 21.65 8.79 -43.45
N PRO A 113 20.42 9.18 -43.81
CA PRO A 113 19.20 8.67 -43.17
C PRO A 113 19.10 7.13 -43.14
N GLN A 114 19.61 6.44 -44.16
CA GLN A 114 19.64 4.97 -44.17
C GLN A 114 20.58 4.38 -43.10
N GLN A 115 21.69 5.04 -42.82
CA GLN A 115 22.64 4.61 -41.80
C GLN A 115 22.10 4.89 -40.39
N LEU A 116 21.39 6.00 -40.22
CA LEU A 116 20.68 6.33 -38.98
C LEU A 116 19.59 5.30 -38.68
N ASP A 117 18.74 4.96 -39.65
CA ASP A 117 17.70 3.95 -39.48
C ASP A 117 18.29 2.58 -39.11
N ALA A 118 19.40 2.19 -39.75
CA ALA A 118 20.11 0.94 -39.41
C ALA A 118 20.70 0.97 -37.98
N PHE A 119 21.21 2.12 -37.54
CA PHE A 119 21.73 2.30 -36.19
C PHE A 119 20.62 2.25 -35.13
N VAL A 120 19.48 2.92 -35.38
CA VAL A 120 18.32 2.86 -34.49
C VAL A 120 17.77 1.45 -34.40
N ALA A 121 17.67 0.73 -35.53
CA ALA A 121 17.25 -0.68 -35.52
C ALA A 121 18.17 -1.56 -34.65
N LEU A 122 19.47 -1.28 -34.64
CA LEU A 122 20.43 -1.98 -33.79
C LEU A 122 20.21 -1.66 -32.29
N ILE A 123 19.92 -0.40 -31.95
CA ILE A 123 19.58 -0.02 -30.57
C ILE A 123 18.28 -0.71 -30.13
N VAL A 124 17.24 -0.68 -30.96
CA VAL A 124 15.95 -1.32 -30.68
C VAL A 124 16.14 -2.82 -30.48
N GLN A 125 16.91 -3.47 -31.33
CA GLN A 125 17.22 -4.89 -31.19
C GLN A 125 17.97 -5.20 -29.88
N GLU A 126 18.93 -4.36 -29.50
CA GLU A 126 19.65 -4.53 -28.23
C GLU A 126 18.74 -4.29 -27.02
N LEU A 127 17.85 -3.30 -27.09
CA LEU A 127 16.82 -3.06 -26.08
C LEU A 127 15.88 -4.28 -25.95
N ASP A 128 15.42 -4.84 -27.07
CA ASP A 128 14.58 -6.04 -27.08
C ASP A 128 15.26 -7.26 -26.47
N ASN A 129 16.56 -7.43 -26.74
CA ASN A 129 17.33 -8.55 -26.17
C ASN A 129 17.58 -8.38 -24.67
N ARG A 130 17.67 -7.14 -24.19
CA ARG A 130 17.94 -6.83 -22.77
C ARG A 130 16.67 -6.79 -21.92
N PHE A 131 15.59 -6.26 -22.46
CA PHE A 131 14.34 -6.05 -21.75
C PHE A 131 13.28 -7.05 -22.24
N PRO A 132 12.95 -8.07 -21.42
CA PRO A 132 11.90 -9.00 -21.78
C PRO A 132 10.54 -8.31 -21.84
N ASP A 133 9.60 -8.87 -22.61
CA ASP A 133 8.24 -8.33 -22.72
C ASP A 133 7.46 -8.37 -21.41
N TYR A 134 7.82 -9.32 -20.53
CA TYR A 134 7.25 -9.48 -19.21
C TYR A 134 8.37 -9.58 -18.18
N MET A 135 8.21 -8.86 -17.09
CA MET A 135 9.10 -8.95 -15.93
C MET A 135 8.32 -9.55 -14.76
N GLU A 136 8.84 -10.65 -14.22
CA GLU A 136 8.29 -11.27 -13.02
C GLU A 136 9.04 -10.74 -11.79
N ILE A 137 8.33 -9.99 -10.96
CA ILE A 137 8.79 -9.52 -9.66
C ILE A 137 8.51 -10.63 -8.65
N THR A 138 9.55 -11.38 -8.31
CA THR A 138 9.52 -12.47 -7.33
C THR A 138 10.13 -12.04 -5.99
N GLU A 139 10.05 -12.91 -4.98
CA GLU A 139 10.73 -12.70 -3.68
C GLU A 139 12.23 -12.44 -3.82
N ALA A 140 12.88 -13.03 -4.84
CA ALA A 140 14.29 -12.84 -5.11
C ALA A 140 14.60 -11.42 -5.62
N PHE A 141 13.68 -10.81 -6.37
CA PHE A 141 13.84 -9.46 -6.91
C PHE A 141 13.73 -8.40 -5.80
N LEU A 142 12.81 -8.57 -4.85
CA LEU A 142 12.60 -7.63 -3.76
C LEU A 142 13.74 -7.62 -2.71
N GLY A 143 14.54 -8.68 -2.66
CA GLY A 143 15.63 -8.81 -1.69
C GLY A 143 15.15 -9.17 -0.27
N ALA A 144 16.12 -9.54 0.58
CA ALA A 144 15.82 -10.10 1.91
C ALA A 144 15.15 -9.10 2.85
N GLU A 145 15.59 -7.84 2.86
CA GLU A 145 15.06 -6.81 3.77
C GLU A 145 13.58 -6.50 3.50
N THR A 146 13.22 -6.24 2.24
CA THR A 146 11.83 -6.00 1.84
C THR A 146 10.96 -7.23 2.10
N MET A 147 11.50 -8.44 1.83
CA MET A 147 10.78 -9.68 2.11
C MET A 147 10.55 -9.92 3.60
N ASP A 148 11.49 -9.57 4.47
CA ASP A 148 11.30 -9.67 5.92
C ASP A 148 10.19 -8.72 6.39
N GLY A 149 10.15 -7.49 5.86
CA GLY A 149 9.04 -6.56 6.08
C GLY A 149 7.69 -7.15 5.61
N LEU A 150 7.64 -7.73 4.41
CA LEU A 150 6.44 -8.38 3.88
C LEU A 150 6.01 -9.62 4.67
N ARG A 151 6.96 -10.39 5.21
CA ARG A 151 6.67 -11.55 6.08
C ARG A 151 6.06 -11.11 7.40
N VAL A 152 6.63 -10.07 8.04
CA VAL A 152 6.07 -9.48 9.25
C VAL A 152 4.66 -8.96 8.96
N ALA A 153 4.47 -8.22 7.87
CA ALA A 153 3.15 -7.74 7.47
C ALA A 153 2.15 -8.88 7.21
N ARG A 154 2.57 -9.99 6.60
CA ARG A 154 1.75 -11.21 6.40
C ARG A 154 1.35 -11.84 7.72
N GLU A 155 2.27 -11.92 8.69
CA GLU A 155 1.97 -12.45 10.03
C GLU A 155 0.93 -11.58 10.75
N PHE A 156 1.11 -10.26 10.72
CA PHE A 156 0.14 -9.30 11.26
C PHE A 156 -1.22 -9.38 10.58
N SER A 157 -1.25 -9.46 9.25
CA SER A 157 -2.47 -9.68 8.47
C SER A 157 -3.18 -10.98 8.89
N GLY A 158 -2.42 -12.04 9.18
CA GLY A 158 -2.92 -13.28 9.77
C GLY A 158 -3.58 -13.07 11.13
N TYR A 159 -2.90 -12.42 12.07
CA TYR A 159 -3.46 -12.11 13.40
C TYR A 159 -4.72 -11.24 13.33
N VAL A 160 -4.70 -10.22 12.47
CA VAL A 160 -5.87 -9.36 12.24
C VAL A 160 -7.03 -10.20 11.72
N THR A 161 -6.82 -11.02 10.70
CA THR A 161 -7.87 -11.87 10.13
C THR A 161 -8.45 -12.84 11.16
N TRP A 162 -7.61 -13.45 12.00
CA TRP A 162 -8.06 -14.31 13.10
C TRP A 162 -8.84 -13.54 14.16
N ALA A 163 -8.33 -12.38 14.58
CA ALA A 163 -9.03 -11.51 15.52
C ALA A 163 -10.40 -11.09 14.96
N LEU A 164 -10.49 -10.75 13.68
CA LEU A 164 -11.75 -10.39 13.02
C LEU A 164 -12.77 -11.52 13.02
N ARG A 165 -12.33 -12.79 12.87
CA ARG A 165 -13.22 -13.95 12.94
C ARG A 165 -13.62 -14.32 14.37
N LEU A 166 -12.70 -14.18 15.32
CA LEU A 166 -12.90 -14.63 16.71
C LEU A 166 -13.65 -13.59 17.55
N LEU A 167 -13.43 -12.30 17.30
CA LEU A 167 -13.99 -11.21 18.10
C LEU A 167 -15.53 -11.16 18.09
N PRO A 168 -16.25 -11.37 16.97
CA PRO A 168 -17.70 -11.50 16.98
C PRO A 168 -18.19 -12.68 17.81
N VAL A 169 -17.50 -13.82 17.76
CA VAL A 169 -17.84 -15.02 18.55
C VAL A 169 -17.66 -14.72 20.04
N VAL A 170 -16.54 -14.12 20.42
CA VAL A 170 -16.28 -13.69 21.81
C VAL A 170 -17.29 -12.65 22.27
N ALA A 171 -17.64 -11.68 21.41
CA ALA A 171 -18.65 -10.67 21.73
C ALA A 171 -20.04 -11.30 21.96
N LEU A 172 -20.44 -12.26 21.11
CA LEU A 172 -21.71 -12.97 21.26
C LEU A 172 -21.73 -13.83 22.52
N LEU A 173 -20.62 -14.53 22.80
CA LEU A 173 -20.46 -15.32 24.03
C LEU A 173 -20.53 -14.41 25.26
N ALA A 174 -19.87 -13.24 25.25
CA ALA A 174 -19.94 -12.26 26.31
C ALA A 174 -21.37 -11.72 26.50
N ILE A 175 -22.11 -11.43 25.43
CA ILE A 175 -23.52 -11.03 25.50
C ILE A 175 -24.37 -12.14 26.12
N LEU A 176 -24.14 -13.40 25.75
CA LEU A 176 -24.87 -14.56 26.27
C LEU A 176 -24.57 -14.79 27.75
N LEU A 177 -23.31 -14.65 28.17
CA LEU A 177 -22.86 -14.73 29.55
C LEU A 177 -23.45 -13.59 30.39
N ILE A 178 -23.48 -12.37 29.84
CA ILE A 178 -24.18 -11.24 30.42
C ILE A 178 -25.66 -11.55 30.57
N ALA A 179 -26.36 -12.04 29.53
CA ALA A 179 -27.79 -12.37 29.60
C ALA A 179 -28.08 -13.44 30.67
N LEU A 180 -27.20 -14.44 30.80
CA LEU A 180 -27.29 -15.49 31.81
C LEU A 180 -27.18 -14.90 33.23
N ILE A 181 -26.23 -13.99 33.46
CA ILE A 181 -26.08 -13.24 34.72
C ILE A 181 -27.25 -12.25 34.92
N GLN A 182 -27.74 -11.66 33.84
CA GLN A 182 -28.76 -10.61 33.82
C GLN A 182 -30.15 -11.12 34.19
N SER A 183 -30.37 -12.44 34.17
CA SER A 183 -31.53 -13.06 34.80
C SER A 183 -31.65 -12.68 36.30
N TRP A 184 -30.63 -12.07 36.92
CA TRP A 184 -30.62 -11.74 38.35
C TRP A 184 -30.35 -10.26 38.75
N ARG A 185 -29.91 -9.30 37.90
CA ARG A 185 -29.81 -7.83 38.22
C ARG A 185 -29.27 -6.96 37.05
N GLY A 186 -29.98 -5.90 36.62
CA GLY A 186 -29.61 -5.04 35.47
C GLY A 186 -28.55 -3.94 35.70
N ARG A 187 -28.32 -3.51 36.96
CA ARG A 187 -27.33 -2.46 37.30
C ARG A 187 -25.84 -2.80 37.08
N PRO A 188 -25.34 -3.97 37.52
CA PRO A 188 -23.93 -4.30 37.33
C PRO A 188 -23.54 -4.42 35.85
N VAL A 189 -24.50 -4.78 34.98
CA VAL A 189 -24.28 -4.95 33.54
C VAL A 189 -23.91 -3.63 32.85
N ALA A 190 -24.66 -2.55 33.10
CA ALA A 190 -24.36 -1.25 32.49
C ALA A 190 -22.97 -0.73 32.87
N ARG A 191 -22.52 -1.00 34.11
CA ARG A 191 -21.16 -0.65 34.56
C ARG A 191 -20.09 -1.50 33.92
N PHE A 192 -20.31 -2.80 33.81
CA PHE A 192 -19.34 -3.71 33.22
C PHE A 192 -19.15 -3.43 31.72
N ILE A 193 -20.25 -3.32 30.96
CA ILE A 193 -20.20 -2.98 29.54
C ILE A 193 -19.59 -1.58 29.34
N GLY A 194 -20.01 -0.60 30.16
CA GLY A 194 -19.47 0.76 30.09
C GLY A 194 -17.97 0.80 30.35
N ALA A 195 -17.48 0.10 31.39
CA ALA A 195 -16.06 0.00 31.69
C ALA A 195 -15.27 -0.70 30.58
N ALA A 196 -15.80 -1.80 30.02
CA ALA A 196 -15.17 -2.51 28.90
C ALA A 196 -15.06 -1.62 27.65
N LEU A 197 -16.11 -0.85 27.32
CA LEU A 197 -16.09 0.09 26.19
C LEU A 197 -15.11 1.24 26.39
N ILE A 198 -14.99 1.79 27.61
CA ILE A 198 -13.98 2.80 27.93
C ILE A 198 -12.58 2.21 27.79
N LEU A 199 -12.32 1.03 28.36
CA LEU A 199 -11.02 0.39 28.27
C LEU A 199 -10.62 0.13 26.81
N ALA A 200 -11.54 -0.40 26.01
CA ALA A 200 -11.33 -0.63 24.58
C ALA A 200 -11.11 0.68 23.81
N GLY A 201 -11.89 1.73 24.10
CA GLY A 201 -11.76 3.04 23.49
C GLY A 201 -10.40 3.69 23.80
N VAL A 202 -10.01 3.72 25.08
CA VAL A 202 -8.70 4.25 25.51
C VAL A 202 -7.55 3.45 24.90
N ALA A 203 -7.61 2.11 24.94
CA ALA A 203 -6.58 1.27 24.34
C ALA A 203 -6.44 1.53 22.83
N GLY A 204 -7.55 1.73 22.11
CA GLY A 204 -7.52 2.03 20.68
C GLY A 204 -6.95 3.40 20.36
N VAL A 205 -7.24 4.43 21.18
CA VAL A 205 -6.60 5.76 21.04
C VAL A 205 -5.10 5.67 21.28
N VAL A 206 -4.67 4.97 22.34
CA VAL A 206 -3.25 4.76 22.65
C VAL A 206 -2.55 4.00 21.53
N ALA A 207 -3.16 2.93 21.02
CA ALA A 207 -2.63 2.17 19.90
C ALA A 207 -2.50 3.02 18.63
N GLY A 208 -3.53 3.80 18.28
CA GLY A 208 -3.47 4.69 17.11
C GLY A 208 -2.36 5.76 17.23
N TYR A 209 -2.16 6.31 18.43
CA TYR A 209 -1.07 7.24 18.69
C TYR A 209 0.31 6.57 18.58
N LEU A 210 0.45 5.37 19.19
CA LEU A 210 1.69 4.60 19.12
C LEU A 210 2.06 4.27 17.68
N VAL A 211 1.13 3.76 16.88
CA VAL A 211 1.34 3.46 15.46
C VAL A 211 1.83 4.71 14.73
N ARG A 212 1.18 5.87 14.93
CA ARG A 212 1.59 7.11 14.26
C ARG A 212 3.00 7.58 14.67
N SER A 213 3.41 7.33 15.92
CA SER A 213 4.74 7.69 16.41
C SER A 213 5.86 6.73 16.01
N VAL A 214 5.55 5.43 15.93
CA VAL A 214 6.56 4.37 15.72
C VAL A 214 6.67 3.97 14.26
N ALA A 215 5.56 4.03 13.50
CA ALA A 215 5.54 3.60 12.10
C ALA A 215 6.62 4.27 11.24
N PRO A 216 6.90 5.59 11.34
CA PRO A 216 7.97 6.22 10.56
C PRO A 216 9.36 5.62 10.82
N GLY A 217 9.62 5.11 12.03
CA GLY A 217 10.90 4.50 12.39
C GLY A 217 11.01 3.01 12.06
N MET A 218 9.93 2.37 11.62
CA MET A 218 9.92 0.96 11.19
C MET A 218 10.06 0.80 9.66
N LEU A 219 10.13 1.92 8.95
CA LEU A 219 10.26 1.93 7.50
C LEU A 219 11.70 1.62 7.10
N PRO A 220 11.92 0.79 6.06
CA PRO A 220 13.25 0.60 5.50
C PRO A 220 13.86 1.95 5.09
N THR A 221 15.17 2.08 5.25
CA THR A 221 15.89 3.33 4.97
C THR A 221 15.98 3.66 3.47
N GLU A 222 15.68 2.69 2.60
CA GLU A 222 15.82 2.80 1.14
C GLU A 222 14.46 2.96 0.42
N ILE A 223 13.49 3.62 1.04
CA ILE A 223 12.21 3.91 0.38
C ILE A 223 12.40 5.08 -0.61
N PRO A 224 11.87 4.97 -1.85
CA PRO A 224 11.84 6.09 -2.79
C PRO A 224 11.24 7.36 -2.16
N PRO A 225 11.82 8.54 -2.40
CA PRO A 225 11.37 9.78 -1.75
C PRO A 225 9.89 10.06 -2.01
N GLU A 226 9.35 9.64 -3.15
CA GLU A 226 7.95 9.80 -3.54
C GLU A 226 7.02 9.00 -2.62
N VAL A 227 7.38 7.76 -2.32
CA VAL A 227 6.63 6.90 -1.40
C VAL A 227 6.75 7.42 0.03
N SER A 228 7.92 7.95 0.40
CA SER A 228 8.15 8.54 1.73
C SER A 228 7.26 9.77 2.00
N ALA A 229 6.93 10.53 0.95
CA ALA A 229 6.11 11.74 1.06
C ALA A 229 4.64 11.43 1.34
N VAL A 230 4.11 10.34 0.77
CA VAL A 230 2.70 9.94 0.90
C VAL A 230 2.45 9.08 2.14
N LEU A 231 3.47 8.36 2.62
CA LEU A 231 3.31 7.42 3.72
C LEU A 231 2.70 8.00 5.02
N PRO A 232 3.09 9.20 5.50
CA PRO A 232 2.48 9.79 6.68
C PRO A 232 0.98 10.05 6.52
N GLY A 233 0.54 10.44 5.32
CA GLY A 233 -0.86 10.60 4.95
C GLY A 233 -1.57 9.27 5.02
N LEU A 234 -1.06 8.26 4.30
CA LEU A 234 -1.62 6.91 4.25
C LEU A 234 -1.75 6.27 5.65
N ILE A 235 -0.73 6.40 6.51
CA ILE A 235 -0.79 5.92 7.90
C ILE A 235 -1.87 6.67 8.69
N GLY A 236 -1.96 7.99 8.50
CA GLY A 236 -2.98 8.84 9.11
C GLY A 236 -4.39 8.40 8.73
N ASP A 237 -4.64 8.23 7.44
CA ASP A 237 -5.95 7.86 6.90
C ASP A 237 -6.35 6.43 7.26
N CYS A 238 -5.38 5.52 7.32
CA CYS A 238 -5.61 4.17 7.84
C CYS A 238 -5.98 4.16 9.33
N CYS A 239 -5.39 5.05 10.13
CA CYS A 239 -5.66 5.17 11.57
C CYS A 239 -6.90 6.00 11.89
N HIS A 240 -7.36 6.86 11.00
CA HIS A 240 -8.46 7.78 11.26
C HIS A 240 -9.76 7.07 11.65
N PRO A 241 -10.24 6.03 10.92
CA PRO A 241 -11.42 5.27 11.34
C PRO A 241 -11.24 4.65 12.73
N LEU A 242 -10.05 4.11 13.03
CA LEU A 242 -9.75 3.50 14.33
C LEU A 242 -9.95 4.52 15.45
N LEU A 243 -9.36 5.72 15.31
CA LEU A 243 -9.48 6.79 16.30
C LEU A 243 -10.93 7.25 16.50
N VAL A 244 -11.68 7.42 15.41
CA VAL A 244 -13.10 7.80 15.46
C VAL A 244 -13.93 6.74 16.20
N TYR A 245 -13.78 5.46 15.87
CA TYR A 245 -14.50 4.39 16.55
C TYR A 245 -14.11 4.27 18.03
N SER A 246 -12.82 4.40 18.34
CA SER A 246 -12.32 4.36 19.72
C SER A 246 -12.87 5.52 20.56
N GLY A 247 -12.94 6.73 19.98
CA GLY A 247 -13.57 7.88 20.63
C GLY A 247 -15.07 7.67 20.90
N ILE A 248 -15.82 7.18 19.90
CA ILE A 248 -17.25 6.88 20.06
C ILE A 248 -17.46 5.79 21.11
N ALA A 249 -16.68 4.70 21.08
CA ALA A 249 -16.76 3.62 22.05
C ALA A 249 -16.52 4.13 23.49
N ALA A 250 -15.52 4.98 23.69
CA ALA A 250 -15.26 5.59 25.00
C ALA A 250 -16.43 6.47 25.47
N LEU A 251 -16.98 7.33 24.60
CA LEU A 251 -18.12 8.19 24.93
C LEU A 251 -19.37 7.39 25.28
N VAL A 252 -19.69 6.35 24.50
CA VAL A 252 -20.82 5.44 24.79
C VAL A 252 -20.59 4.73 26.12
N GLY A 253 -19.37 4.27 26.39
CA GLY A 253 -19.01 3.64 27.65
C GLY A 253 -19.20 4.56 28.86
N ILE A 254 -18.78 5.83 28.77
CA ILE A 254 -19.01 6.86 29.81
C ILE A 254 -20.52 7.07 30.01
N GLY A 255 -21.29 7.19 28.94
CA GLY A 255 -22.75 7.36 28.99
C GLY A 255 -23.45 6.20 29.73
N LEU A 256 -23.04 4.95 29.45
CA LEU A 256 -23.58 3.77 30.13
C LEU A 256 -23.25 3.76 31.64
N ILE A 257 -22.04 4.16 32.01
CA ILE A 257 -21.67 4.29 33.43
C ILE A 257 -22.54 5.34 34.12
N LEU A 258 -22.71 6.53 33.51
CA LEU A 258 -23.56 7.60 34.06
C LEU A 258 -25.03 7.17 34.18
N LEU A 259 -25.56 6.48 33.17
CA LEU A 259 -26.91 5.93 33.18
C LEU A 259 -27.11 4.89 34.30
N SER A 260 -26.09 4.07 34.58
CA SER A 260 -26.13 3.09 35.67
C SER A 260 -26.35 3.74 37.06
N PHE A 261 -25.86 4.97 37.25
CA PHE A 261 -26.08 5.74 38.47
C PHE A 261 -27.49 6.34 38.53
N ARG A 262 -28.06 6.74 37.38
CA ARG A 262 -29.41 7.31 37.25
C ARG A 262 -30.54 6.30 37.40
N LEU A 263 -30.34 5.02 37.06
CA LEU A 263 -31.32 3.93 37.24
C LEU A 263 -31.60 3.57 38.73
N ARG A 264 -31.47 4.51 39.67
CA ARG A 264 -31.57 4.30 41.13
C ARG A 264 -32.98 4.44 41.70
N THR A 265 -34.02 4.77 40.93
CA THR A 265 -35.20 5.41 41.51
C THR A 265 -36.56 4.71 41.33
N ALA A 266 -36.64 3.45 40.88
CA ALA A 266 -37.94 2.82 40.63
C ALA A 266 -38.37 1.73 41.64
N GLU A 267 -37.57 1.43 42.66
CA GLU A 267 -37.95 0.52 43.74
C GLU A 267 -37.76 1.25 45.07
N ALA A 268 -38.76 2.03 45.44
CA ALA A 268 -39.01 2.52 46.78
C ALA A 268 -40.43 2.10 47.18
#